data_AF-A0A1R3FT66-F1
#
_entry.id   AF-A0A1R3FT66-F1
#
_cell.length_a   1.000
_cell.length_b   1.000
_cell.length_c   1.000
_cell.angle_alpha   90.00
_cell.angle_beta   90.00
_cell.angle_gamma   90.00
#
_symmetry.space_group_name_H-M   'P 1'
#
loop_
_entity.id
_entity.type
_entity.pdbx_description
1 polymer ?
#
loop_
_entity_poly.entity_id
_entity_poly.type
_entity_poly.pdbx_seq_one_letter_code
_entity_poly.pdbx_strand_id
1 'polypeptide(L)'
;MSAGDAHKVWFPEMLDELFVQWESSMDWGDLISLTHAMTQRREALRLEKGIKNPIYYCEKCKGKHSFSLAPITVRSTLFALKKASIIDEATLNEMDREWKKHQRRNNLTGVGRSKS
;
A
#
# COMPACT_ATOMS: atom_id res chain seq x y z
N MET A 1 2.05 18.73 -14.11
CA MET A 1 1.49 17.74 -13.18
C MET A 1 0.04 17.51 -13.57
N SER A 2 -0.33 16.30 -14.02
CA SER A 2 -1.74 15.97 -14.16
C SER A 2 -2.39 15.95 -12.78
N ALA A 3 -3.61 16.48 -12.64
CA ALA A 3 -4.30 16.59 -11.35
C ALA A 3 -4.49 15.22 -10.63
N GLY A 4 -4.41 14.10 -11.36
CA GLY A 4 -4.55 12.75 -10.81
C GLY A 4 -3.29 12.17 -10.14
N ASP A 5 -2.09 12.71 -10.41
CA ASP A 5 -0.85 12.10 -9.90
C ASP A 5 -0.67 12.27 -8.38
N ALA A 6 -1.24 13.35 -7.82
CA ALA A 6 -1.20 13.62 -6.39
C ALA A 6 -1.84 12.50 -5.56
N HIS A 7 -2.85 11.82 -6.10
CA HIS A 7 -3.61 10.74 -5.47
C HIS A 7 -3.23 9.34 -5.95
N LYS A 8 -2.25 9.22 -6.87
CA LYS A 8 -1.83 7.93 -7.41
C LYS A 8 -1.15 7.09 -6.33
N VAL A 9 -1.74 5.93 -6.03
CA VAL A 9 -1.22 4.99 -5.03
C VAL A 9 -0.20 4.03 -5.63
N TRP A 10 -0.47 3.54 -6.85
CA TRP A 10 0.37 2.57 -7.55
C TRP A 10 0.98 3.20 -8.80
N PHE A 11 2.30 3.37 -8.79
CA PHE A 11 3.07 3.74 -9.98
C PHE A 11 3.42 2.47 -10.78
N PRO A 12 3.56 2.54 -12.12
CA PRO A 12 3.98 1.39 -12.91
C PRO A 12 5.29 0.78 -12.39
N GLU A 13 6.27 1.61 -12.06
CA GLU A 13 7.61 1.16 -11.63
C GLU A 13 7.56 0.32 -10.34
N MET A 14 6.71 0.69 -9.38
CA MET A 14 6.54 -0.09 -8.16
C MET A 14 5.68 -1.34 -8.37
N LEU A 15 4.81 -1.37 -9.39
CA LEU A 15 4.04 -2.56 -9.73
C LEU A 15 4.97 -3.61 -10.35
N ASP A 16 5.87 -3.19 -11.24
CA ASP A 16 6.87 -4.08 -11.83
C ASP A 16 7.73 -4.73 -10.72
N GLU A 17 8.19 -3.94 -9.75
CA GLU A 17 8.93 -4.44 -8.57
C GLU A 17 8.09 -5.39 -7.71
N LEU A 18 6.81 -5.06 -7.45
CA LEU A 18 5.89 -5.92 -6.72
C LEU A 18 5.75 -7.28 -7.41
N PHE A 19 5.61 -7.30 -8.73
CA PHE A 19 5.35 -8.53 -9.48
C PHE A 19 6.57 -9.42 -9.59
N VAL A 20 7.77 -8.84 -9.64
CA VAL A 20 9.03 -9.59 -9.62
C VAL A 20 9.30 -10.19 -8.24
N GLN A 21 8.98 -9.45 -7.17
CA GLN A 21 9.27 -9.90 -5.80
C GLN A 21 8.21 -10.82 -5.22
N TRP A 22 6.96 -10.74 -5.70
CA TRP A 22 5.89 -11.56 -5.13
C TRP A 22 6.04 -13.04 -5.49
N GLU A 23 5.89 -13.90 -4.48
CA GLU A 23 5.83 -15.35 -4.64
C GLU A 23 4.62 -15.92 -3.90
N SER A 24 4.00 -16.95 -4.47
CA SER A 24 2.83 -17.61 -3.86
C SER A 24 3.12 -18.33 -2.54
N SER A 25 4.40 -18.66 -2.29
CA SER A 25 4.88 -19.30 -1.06
C SER A 25 5.19 -18.33 0.08
N MET A 26 5.12 -17.02 -0.14
CA MET A 26 5.39 -16.02 0.91
C MET A 26 4.50 -16.22 2.12
N ASP A 27 5.09 -16.16 3.30
CA ASP A 27 4.32 -16.09 4.53
C ASP A 27 3.76 -14.66 4.75
N TRP A 28 2.98 -14.49 5.82
CA TRP A 28 2.41 -13.18 6.14
C TRP A 28 3.47 -12.14 6.52
N GLY A 29 4.58 -12.54 7.12
CA GLY A 29 5.69 -11.65 7.47
C GLY A 29 6.39 -11.10 6.23
N ASP A 30 6.65 -11.98 5.24
CA ASP A 30 7.22 -11.61 3.95
C ASP A 30 6.28 -10.67 3.19
N LEU A 31 4.99 -11.00 3.11
CA LEU A 31 4.01 -10.16 2.42
C LEU A 31 3.81 -8.79 3.11
N ILE A 32 3.89 -8.73 4.45
CA ILE A 32 3.90 -7.45 5.19
C ILE A 32 5.14 -6.64 4.84
N SER A 33 6.31 -7.28 4.81
CA SER A 33 7.59 -6.64 4.49
C SER A 33 7.60 -6.09 3.07
N LEU A 34 7.13 -6.89 2.10
CA LEU A 34 6.92 -6.45 0.71
C LEU A 34 5.95 -5.27 0.62
N THR A 35 4.86 -5.30 1.38
CA THR A 35 3.89 -4.20 1.45
C THR A 35 4.51 -2.91 2.01
N HIS A 36 5.40 -3.01 3.01
CA HIS A 36 6.14 -1.87 3.54
C HIS A 36 7.13 -1.34 2.52
N ALA A 37 7.86 -2.22 1.83
CA ALA A 37 8.76 -1.84 0.74
C ALA A 37 8.03 -1.09 -0.37
N MET A 38 6.83 -1.54 -0.76
CA MET A 38 5.98 -0.83 -1.74
C MET A 38 5.54 0.56 -1.25
N THR A 39 5.27 0.72 0.05
CA THR A 39 4.97 2.05 0.61
C THR A 39 6.18 2.98 0.49
N GLN A 40 7.38 2.51 0.86
CA GLN A 40 8.62 3.28 0.76
C GLN A 40 8.95 3.61 -0.70
N ARG A 41 8.77 2.65 -1.60
CA ARG A 41 9.02 2.86 -3.03
C ARG A 41 8.11 3.92 -3.62
N ARG A 42 6.82 3.92 -3.24
CA ARG A 42 5.87 4.97 -3.61
C ARG A 42 6.34 6.34 -3.14
N GLU A 43 6.84 6.45 -1.91
CA GLU A 43 7.36 7.72 -1.37
C GLU A 43 8.60 8.20 -2.11
N ALA A 44 9.53 7.30 -2.44
CA ALA A 44 10.70 7.60 -3.25
C ALA A 44 10.32 8.09 -4.66
N LEU A 45 9.42 7.37 -5.36
CA LEU A 45 8.96 7.75 -6.70
C LEU A 45 8.25 9.11 -6.71
N ARG A 46 7.50 9.43 -5.65
CA ARG A 46 6.87 10.75 -5.51
C ARG A 46 7.91 11.85 -5.37
N LEU A 47 8.96 11.62 -4.58
CA LEU A 47 10.07 12.56 -4.42
C LEU A 47 10.83 12.75 -5.74
N GLU A 48 11.21 11.66 -6.41
CA GLU A 48 11.90 11.66 -7.70
C GLU A 48 11.12 12.42 -8.79
N LYS A 49 9.80 12.23 -8.84
CA LYS A 49 8.92 12.90 -9.81
C LYS A 49 8.50 14.31 -9.39
N GLY A 50 9.00 14.82 -8.26
CA GLY A 50 8.66 16.14 -7.72
C GLY A 50 7.16 16.29 -7.34
N ILE A 51 6.47 15.18 -7.08
CA ILE A 51 5.04 15.16 -6.74
C ILE A 51 4.90 15.62 -5.30
N LYS A 52 4.40 16.86 -5.13
CA LYS A 52 4.15 17.43 -3.82
C LYS A 52 2.96 16.74 -3.14
N ASN A 53 3.08 16.58 -1.83
CA ASN A 53 1.95 16.13 -1.02
C ASN A 53 0.80 17.15 -1.09
N PRO A 54 -0.47 16.68 -1.10
CA PRO A 54 -1.61 17.57 -1.00
C PRO A 54 -1.48 18.46 0.24
N ILE A 55 -1.78 19.74 0.08
CA ILE A 55 -1.80 20.71 1.18
C ILE A 55 -3.26 21.03 1.48
N TYR A 56 -3.66 20.96 2.74
CA TYR A 56 -4.96 21.45 3.19
C TYR A 56 -4.78 22.64 4.13
N TYR A 57 -5.77 23.53 4.12
CA TYR A 57 -5.85 24.62 5.07
C TYR A 57 -6.68 24.19 6.27
N CYS A 58 -6.16 24.41 7.48
CA CYS A 58 -6.90 24.12 8.71
C CYS A 58 -7.53 25.42 9.23
N GLU A 59 -8.86 25.47 9.25
CA GLU A 59 -9.58 26.67 9.72
C GLU A 59 -9.41 26.95 11.22
N LYS A 60 -9.10 25.91 12.02
CA LYS A 60 -8.94 26.01 13.47
C LYS A 60 -7.62 26.66 13.87
N CYS A 61 -6.51 26.24 13.29
CA CYS A 61 -5.18 26.80 13.60
C CYS A 61 -4.71 27.85 12.58
N LYS A 62 -5.51 28.11 11.53
CA LYS A 62 -5.21 29.04 10.43
C LYS A 62 -3.91 28.71 9.66
N GLY A 63 -3.42 27.48 9.76
CA GLY A 63 -2.20 26.99 9.12
C GLY A 63 -2.45 26.14 7.87
N LYS A 64 -1.41 26.01 7.03
CA LYS A 64 -1.36 25.05 5.92
C LYS A 64 -0.64 23.78 6.40
N HIS A 65 -1.24 22.61 6.16
CA HIS A 65 -0.70 21.33 6.56
C HIS A 65 -0.54 20.42 5.34
N SER A 66 0.57 19.69 5.27
CA SER A 66 0.75 18.64 4.26
C SER A 66 0.06 17.35 4.70
N PHE A 67 -0.66 16.73 3.79
CA PHE A 67 -1.23 15.39 3.97
C PHE A 67 -0.28 14.34 3.38
N SER A 68 0.23 13.42 4.21
CA SER A 68 0.86 12.21 3.70
C SER A 68 -0.21 11.20 3.29
N LEU A 69 -0.07 10.58 2.13
CA LEU A 69 -0.93 9.45 1.76
C LEU A 69 -0.80 8.33 2.79
N ALA A 70 -1.91 7.69 3.12
CA ALA A 70 -1.90 6.52 4.00
C ALA A 70 -0.95 5.43 3.43
N PRO A 71 -0.24 4.68 4.30
CA PRO A 71 0.57 3.55 3.86
C PRO A 71 -0.26 2.51 3.10
N ILE A 72 0.41 1.73 2.24
CA ILE A 72 -0.23 0.63 1.53
C ILE A 72 -0.56 -0.48 2.54
N THR A 73 -1.76 -1.02 2.45
CA THR A 73 -2.22 -2.14 3.29
C THR A 73 -1.97 -3.47 2.59
N VAL A 74 -1.82 -4.55 3.35
CA VAL A 74 -1.66 -5.91 2.80
C VAL A 74 -2.80 -6.24 1.84
N ARG A 75 -4.03 -5.87 2.21
CA ARG A 75 -5.21 -6.04 1.35
C ARG A 75 -5.05 -5.25 0.04
N SER A 76 -4.59 -4.00 0.07
CA SER A 76 -4.35 -3.24 -1.16
C SER A 76 -3.30 -3.90 -2.06
N THR A 77 -2.27 -4.53 -1.49
CA THR A 77 -1.26 -5.30 -2.25
C THR A 77 -1.91 -6.49 -2.96
N LEU A 78 -2.76 -7.27 -2.26
CA LEU A 78 -3.50 -8.37 -2.87
C LEU A 78 -4.39 -7.91 -4.03
N PHE A 79 -5.09 -6.79 -3.87
CA PHE A 79 -5.90 -6.21 -4.95
C PHE A 79 -5.06 -5.75 -6.15
N ALA A 80 -3.83 -5.26 -5.93
CA ALA A 80 -2.92 -4.89 -7.01
C ALA A 80 -2.50 -6.13 -7.82
N LEU A 81 -2.15 -7.22 -7.15
CA LEU A 81 -1.83 -8.51 -7.79
C LEU A 81 -3.00 -9.05 -8.60
N LYS A 82 -4.21 -9.00 -8.03
CA LYS A 82 -5.43 -9.42 -8.74
C LYS A 82 -5.71 -8.56 -9.97
N LYS A 83 -5.55 -7.24 -9.85
CA LYS A 83 -5.75 -6.31 -10.97
C LYS A 83 -4.76 -6.56 -12.12
N ALA A 84 -3.57 -7.06 -11.81
CA ALA A 84 -2.56 -7.47 -12.77
C ALA A 84 -2.72 -8.92 -13.26
N SER A 85 -3.79 -9.62 -12.85
CA SER A 85 -4.05 -11.03 -13.20
C SER A 85 -2.94 -12.00 -12.75
N ILE A 86 -2.14 -11.64 -11.74
CA ILE A 86 -1.13 -12.52 -11.13
C ILE A 86 -1.79 -13.54 -10.20
N ILE A 87 -2.83 -13.12 -9.50
CA ILE A 87 -3.73 -13.99 -8.75
C ILE A 87 -5.14 -13.87 -9.29
N ASP A 88 -5.92 -14.93 -9.17
CA ASP A 88 -7.32 -14.93 -9.56
C ASP A 88 -8.24 -14.47 -8.41
N GLU A 89 -9.54 -14.37 -8.69
CA GLU A 89 -10.54 -13.95 -7.72
C GLU A 89 -10.68 -14.95 -6.56
N ALA A 90 -10.52 -16.25 -6.82
CA ALA A 90 -10.59 -17.29 -5.79
C ALA A 90 -9.43 -17.15 -4.79
N THR A 91 -8.21 -17.01 -5.30
CA THR A 91 -6.99 -16.80 -4.51
C THR A 91 -7.07 -15.50 -3.72
N LEU A 92 -7.54 -14.40 -4.32
CA LEU A 92 -7.74 -13.13 -3.61
C LEU A 92 -8.69 -13.31 -2.41
N ASN A 93 -9.82 -13.99 -2.61
CA ASN A 93 -10.82 -14.19 -1.55
C ASN A 93 -10.29 -15.08 -0.42
N GLU A 94 -9.54 -16.12 -0.75
CA GLU A 94 -8.87 -16.98 0.23
C GLU A 94 -7.82 -16.19 1.03
N MET A 95 -6.90 -15.50 0.36
CA MET A 95 -5.87 -14.70 1.02
C MET A 95 -6.46 -13.55 1.85
N ASP A 96 -7.49 -12.84 1.39
CA ASP A 96 -8.13 -11.77 2.18
C ASP A 96 -8.81 -12.34 3.45
N ARG A 97 -9.36 -13.56 3.37
CA ARG A 97 -9.92 -14.25 4.53
C ARG A 97 -8.85 -14.67 5.53
N GLU A 98 -7.79 -15.31 5.05
CA GLU A 98 -6.67 -15.75 5.89
C GLU A 98 -5.92 -14.56 6.49
N TRP A 99 -5.75 -13.47 5.74
CA TRP A 99 -5.20 -12.21 6.24
C TRP A 99 -6.02 -11.68 7.41
N LYS A 100 -7.34 -11.59 7.28
CA LYS A 100 -8.21 -11.12 8.38
C LYS A 100 -8.10 -11.99 9.62
N LYS A 101 -7.94 -13.32 9.46
CA LYS A 101 -7.71 -14.23 10.59
C LYS A 101 -6.35 -13.96 11.24
N HIS A 102 -5.29 -13.91 10.45
CA HIS A 102 -3.93 -13.62 10.91
C HIS A 102 -3.86 -12.26 11.62
N GLN A 103 -4.45 -11.22 11.01
CA GLN A 103 -4.54 -9.87 11.56
C GLN A 103 -5.20 -9.85 12.93
N ARG A 104 -6.32 -10.57 13.12
CA ARG A 104 -7.03 -10.63 14.42
C ARG A 104 -6.23 -11.40 15.46
N ARG A 105 -5.68 -12.56 15.07
CA ARG A 105 -4.89 -13.42 15.97
C ARG A 105 -3.66 -12.71 16.52
N ASN A 106 -3.00 -11.91 15.69
CA ASN A 106 -1.76 -11.21 16.05
C ASN A 106 -1.97 -9.73 16.41
N ASN A 107 -3.22 -9.29 16.59
CA ASN A 107 -3.57 -7.91 16.89
C ASN A 107 -2.91 -6.86 15.96
N LEU A 108 -2.93 -7.10 14.65
CA LEU A 108 -2.28 -6.26 13.64
C LEU A 108 -3.23 -5.22 13.02
N THR A 109 -2.67 -4.10 12.60
CA THR A 109 -3.30 -3.09 11.73
C THR A 109 -3.35 -3.57 10.28
N GLY A 110 -4.04 -2.84 9.39
CA GLY A 110 -4.12 -3.21 7.96
C GLY A 110 -2.77 -3.21 7.23
N VAL A 111 -1.74 -2.58 7.81
CA VAL A 111 -0.37 -2.56 7.31
C VAL A 111 0.51 -3.62 7.97
N GLY A 112 -0.02 -4.45 8.88
CA GLY A 112 0.77 -5.49 9.55
C GLY A 112 1.59 -5.03 10.76
N ARG A 113 1.37 -3.81 11.28
CA ARG A 113 1.95 -3.35 12.56
C ARG A 113 1.03 -3.70 13.73
N SER A 114 1.57 -4.01 14.91
CA SER A 114 0.76 -4.26 16.11
C SER A 114 -0.10 -3.03 16.46
N LYS A 115 -1.34 -3.28 16.92
CA LYS A 115 -2.20 -2.24 17.49
C LYS A 115 -1.72 -1.98 18.93
N SER A 116 -1.18 -0.78 19.17
CA SER A 116 -0.88 -0.28 20.52
C SER A 116 -2.14 -0.13 21.35
#